data_AF-A0A6C0C3I9-F1
#
_entry.id   AF-A0A6C0C3I9-F1
#
_cell.length_a   1.000
_cell.length_b   1.000
_cell.length_c   1.000
_cell.angle_alpha   90.00
_cell.angle_beta   90.00
_cell.angle_gamma   90.00
#
_symmetry.space_group_name_H-M   'P 1'
#
loop_
_entity.id
_entity.type
_entity.pdbx_description
1 polymer ?
#
loop_
_entity_poly.entity_id
_entity_poly.type
_entity_poly.pdbx_seq_one_letter_code
_entity_poly.pdbx_strand_id
1 'polypeptide(L)'
;MSQKYIYWVWGNGGIMKKSLRDTDKKSQIQENVLSITDNMDNRKRSDRELNSERLSQRDLIIQTSINPFLSDHNYLDDLQVQAEFLRPKDSNIKGDGL
;
A
#
# COMPACT_ATOMS: atom_id res chain seq x y z
N MET A 1 -36.50 -21.61 -22.83
CA MET A 1 -35.19 -22.32 -22.87
C MET A 1 -34.17 -21.44 -22.15
N SER A 2 -33.46 -21.95 -21.14
CA SER A 2 -32.49 -21.15 -20.37
C SER A 2 -31.13 -21.15 -21.08
N GLN A 3 -30.55 -19.96 -21.29
CA GLN A 3 -29.23 -19.81 -21.90
C GLN A 3 -28.14 -20.18 -20.88
N LYS A 4 -27.29 -21.15 -21.25
CA LYS A 4 -26.17 -21.62 -20.43
C LYS A 4 -24.92 -20.82 -20.78
N TYR A 5 -24.44 -20.01 -19.84
CA TYR A 5 -23.21 -19.23 -20.01
C TYR A 5 -21.98 -20.03 -19.55
N ILE A 6 -20.89 -19.92 -20.30
CA ILE A 6 -19.56 -20.45 -19.94
C ILE A 6 -18.79 -19.32 -19.25
N TYR A 7 -18.25 -19.58 -18.07
CA TYR A 7 -17.35 -18.66 -17.37
C TYR A 7 -16.13 -19.41 -16.84
N TRP A 8 -15.03 -18.69 -16.74
CA TRP A 8 -13.76 -19.20 -16.22
C TRP A 8 -13.61 -18.82 -14.76
N VAL A 9 -13.20 -19.78 -13.93
CA VAL A 9 -12.91 -19.56 -12.51
C VAL A 9 -11.43 -19.79 -12.27
N TRP A 10 -10.76 -18.81 -11.69
CA TRP A 10 -9.37 -18.93 -11.28
C TRP A 10 -9.30 -19.67 -9.94
N GLY A 11 -9.01 -20.96 -9.99
CA GLY A 11 -8.79 -21.80 -8.80
C GLY A 11 -9.07 -23.28 -9.07
N ASN A 12 -8.48 -24.16 -8.27
CA ASN A 12 -8.56 -25.62 -8.46
C ASN A 12 -9.92 -26.23 -8.06
N GLY A 13 -11.02 -25.47 -8.13
CA GLY A 13 -12.37 -25.91 -7.73
C GLY A 13 -12.56 -26.21 -6.24
N GLY A 14 -11.52 -26.05 -5.42
CA GLY A 14 -11.54 -26.27 -3.98
C GLY A 14 -11.97 -25.04 -3.19
N ILE A 15 -12.53 -25.26 -2.00
CA ILE A 15 -12.85 -24.19 -1.04
C ILE A 15 -11.53 -23.57 -0.56
N MET A 16 -11.27 -22.31 -0.95
CA MET A 16 -10.10 -21.59 -0.49
C MET A 16 -10.26 -21.18 0.98
N LYS A 17 -9.41 -21.74 1.86
CA LYS A 17 -9.36 -21.33 3.26
C LYS A 17 -8.67 -19.97 3.35
N LYS A 18 -9.26 -19.04 4.13
CA LYS A 18 -8.63 -17.75 4.42
C LYS A 18 -7.34 -18.00 5.21
N SER A 19 -6.24 -17.35 4.84
CA SER A 19 -5.06 -17.29 5.70
C SER A 19 -5.41 -16.39 6.89
N LEU A 20 -5.49 -16.97 8.09
CA LEU A 20 -5.39 -16.18 9.31
C LEU A 20 -3.95 -15.66 9.42
N ARG A 21 -3.78 -14.47 9.99
CA ARG A 21 -2.45 -13.94 10.30
C ARG A 21 -1.83 -14.84 11.36
N ASP A 22 -0.70 -15.48 11.05
CA ASP A 22 0.05 -16.24 12.04
C ASP A 22 0.44 -15.32 13.21
N THR A 23 -0.12 -15.60 14.38
CA THR A 23 0.33 -15.03 15.65
C THR A 23 1.32 -15.94 16.37
N ASP A 24 1.69 -17.06 15.75
CA ASP A 24 2.72 -17.98 16.26
C ASP A 24 4.12 -17.43 15.96
N LYS A 25 4.44 -16.30 16.59
CA LYS A 25 5.81 -16.08 17.03
C LYS A 25 6.04 -17.10 18.14
N LYS A 26 6.41 -18.33 17.78
CA LYS A 26 7.25 -19.15 18.66
C LYS A 26 8.47 -18.28 18.92
N SER A 27 8.45 -17.58 20.05
CA SER A 27 9.61 -16.95 20.63
C SER A 27 10.69 -18.00 20.60
N GLN A 28 11.68 -17.82 19.74
CA GLN A 28 13.00 -18.35 20.01
C GLN A 28 13.39 -17.72 21.35
N ILE A 29 13.03 -18.37 22.45
CA ILE A 29 13.70 -18.22 23.72
C ILE A 29 15.05 -18.88 23.46
N GLN A 30 15.92 -18.17 22.74
CA GLN A 30 17.34 -18.31 22.99
C GLN A 30 17.47 -17.84 24.43
N GLU A 31 17.89 -18.74 25.30
CA GLU A 31 18.31 -18.40 26.65
C GLU A 31 19.52 -17.48 26.56
N ASN A 32 19.27 -16.21 26.26
CA ASN A 32 20.16 -15.14 26.63
C ASN A 32 19.69 -14.75 28.03
N VAL A 33 20.38 -15.31 29.03
CA VAL A 33 20.38 -14.81 30.41
C VAL A 33 21.05 -13.44 30.39
N LEU A 34 20.37 -12.46 29.78
CA LEU A 34 20.71 -11.05 29.82
C LEU A 34 19.70 -10.40 30.75
N SER A 35 20.19 -10.10 31.96
CA SER A 35 19.72 -9.06 32.87
C SER A 35 18.23 -8.70 32.81
N ILE A 36 17.43 -9.43 33.60
CA ILE A 36 16.04 -9.04 33.98
C ILE A 36 15.97 -7.61 34.57
N THR A 37 17.10 -7.03 34.95
CA THR A 37 17.22 -5.67 35.50
C THR A 37 16.96 -4.55 34.48
N ASP A 38 17.20 -4.75 33.19
CA ASP A 38 17.06 -3.67 32.19
C ASP A 38 15.60 -3.39 31.77
N ASN A 39 14.67 -4.27 32.12
CA ASN A 39 13.26 -4.16 31.73
C ASN A 39 12.35 -3.49 32.78
N MET A 40 12.87 -3.20 33.99
CA MET A 40 12.10 -2.48 35.02
C MET A 40 11.97 -0.99 34.73
N ASP A 41 12.96 -0.37 34.05
CA ASP A 41 12.94 1.05 33.72
C ASP A 41 12.04 1.38 32.51
N ASN A 42 11.80 0.41 31.62
CA ASN A 42 10.94 0.59 30.45
C ASN A 42 9.43 0.64 30.78
N ARG A 43 9.00 0.21 31.97
CA ARG A 43 7.57 0.27 32.37
C ARG A 43 7.12 1.64 32.87
N LYS A 44 8.05 2.58 33.09
CA LYS A 44 7.73 3.93 33.58
C LYS A 44 7.51 4.96 32.48
N ARG A 45 7.90 4.65 31.23
CA ARG A 45 7.73 5.60 30.13
C ARG A 45 6.27 5.62 29.70
N SER A 46 5.68 6.80 29.72
CA SER A 46 4.33 6.99 29.16
C SER A 46 4.37 6.68 27.66
N ASP A 47 3.30 6.11 27.10
CA ASP A 47 3.16 5.93 25.64
C ASP A 47 3.44 7.23 24.86
N ARG A 48 3.14 8.37 25.50
CA ARG A 48 3.45 9.71 24.99
C ARG A 48 4.97 9.95 24.86
N GLU A 49 5.74 9.61 25.89
CA GLU A 49 7.19 9.79 25.92
C GLU A 49 7.86 8.88 24.89
N LEU A 50 7.42 7.61 24.81
CA LEU A 50 7.91 6.67 23.80
C LEU A 50 7.62 7.14 22.37
N ASN A 51 6.45 7.73 22.13
CA ASN A 51 6.12 8.27 20.81
C ASN A 51 6.96 9.51 20.49
N SER A 52 7.14 10.40 21.47
CA SER A 52 7.97 11.60 21.32
C SER A 52 9.43 11.26 21.04
N GLU A 53 9.98 10.24 21.69
CA GLU A 53 11.36 9.76 21.48
C GLU A 53 11.52 9.09 20.10
N ARG A 54 10.54 8.30 19.67
CA ARG A 54 10.53 7.76 18.31
C ARG A 54 10.42 8.85 17.25
N LEU A 55 9.70 9.92 17.53
CA LEU A 55 9.59 11.09 16.66
C LEU A 55 10.90 11.87 16.60
N SER A 56 11.59 12.06 17.73
CA SER A 56 12.88 12.77 17.77
C SER A 56 14.03 12.00 17.14
N GLN A 57 13.97 10.66 17.18
CA GLN A 57 14.93 9.78 16.51
C GLN A 57 14.68 9.60 15.01
N ARG A 58 13.61 10.17 14.44
CA ARG A 58 13.42 10.14 12.99
C ARG A 58 14.50 11.01 12.35
N ASP A 59 15.29 10.39 11.47
CA ASP A 59 16.12 11.15 10.55
C ASP A 59 15.23 12.15 9.80
N LEU A 60 15.75 13.36 9.62
CA LEU A 60 15.12 14.41 8.84
C LEU A 60 15.03 13.93 7.38
N ILE A 61 13.98 13.17 7.06
CA ILE A 61 13.63 12.90 5.67
C ILE A 61 13.34 14.26 5.07
N ILE A 62 14.16 14.69 4.12
CA ILE A 62 13.93 15.90 3.36
C ILE A 62 12.53 15.75 2.77
N GLN A 63 11.57 16.51 3.31
CA GLN A 63 10.24 16.61 2.75
C GLN A 63 10.38 17.40 1.46
N THR A 64 10.79 16.73 0.39
CA THR A 64 10.63 17.28 -0.94
C THR A 64 9.14 17.42 -1.14
N SER A 65 8.65 18.64 -1.37
CA SER A 65 7.26 18.92 -1.77
C SER A 65 7.02 18.46 -3.21
N ILE A 66 7.43 17.24 -3.52
CA ILE A 66 7.40 16.60 -4.83
C ILE A 66 6.46 15.42 -4.68
N ASN A 67 5.50 15.34 -5.59
CA ASN A 67 4.62 14.19 -5.67
C ASN A 67 5.47 12.96 -6.03
N PRO A 68 5.47 11.88 -5.21
CA PRO A 68 6.30 10.70 -5.44
C PRO A 68 5.94 9.95 -6.74
N PHE A 69 4.80 10.24 -7.35
CA PHE A 69 4.38 9.68 -8.64
C PHE A 69 4.76 10.57 -9.84
N LEU A 70 5.19 11.80 -9.58
CA LEU A 70 5.69 12.75 -10.58
C LEU A 70 7.21 12.95 -10.44
N SER A 71 7.91 12.02 -9.79
CA SER A 71 9.37 12.13 -9.60
C SER A 71 10.11 12.05 -10.93
N ASP A 72 9.61 11.24 -11.86
CA ASP A 72 10.31 10.85 -13.08
C ASP A 72 9.64 11.43 -14.34
N HIS A 73 8.36 11.82 -14.27
CA HIS A 73 7.54 12.21 -15.42
C HIS A 73 6.84 13.55 -15.18
N ASN A 74 6.77 14.38 -16.23
CA ASN A 74 6.07 15.66 -16.20
C ASN A 74 4.57 15.44 -16.39
N TYR A 75 3.75 16.04 -15.53
CA TYR A 75 2.29 15.98 -15.62
C TYR A 75 1.75 16.38 -17.01
N LEU A 76 2.44 17.27 -17.72
CA LEU A 76 2.06 17.67 -19.07
C LEU A 76 2.13 16.52 -20.08
N ASP A 77 3.10 15.62 -19.93
CA ASP A 77 3.28 14.47 -20.81
C ASP A 77 2.16 13.45 -20.56
N ASP A 78 1.78 13.23 -19.30
CA ASP A 78 0.64 12.38 -18.93
C ASP A 78 -0.68 12.90 -19.52
N LEU A 79 -0.87 14.22 -19.54
CA LEU A 79 -2.05 14.85 -20.16
C LEU A 79 -2.09 14.62 -21.67
N GLN A 80 -0.94 14.62 -22.34
CA GLN A 80 -0.86 14.34 -23.76
C GLN A 80 -1.24 12.88 -24.04
N VAL A 81 -0.66 11.92 -23.31
CA VAL A 81 -1.01 10.49 -23.42
C VAL A 81 -2.49 10.27 -23.14
N GLN A 82 -3.04 10.96 -22.14
CA GLN A 82 -4.46 10.86 -21.83
C GLN A 82 -5.35 11.38 -22.97
N ALA A 83 -4.98 12.50 -23.58
CA ALA A 83 -5.72 13.06 -24.70
C ALA A 83 -5.66 12.17 -25.96
N GLU A 84 -4.50 11.57 -26.22
CA GLU A 84 -4.28 10.75 -27.41
C GLU A 84 -4.95 9.37 -27.32
N PHE A 85 -4.87 8.71 -26.15
CA PHE A 85 -5.23 7.29 -26.02
C PHE A 85 -6.35 6.99 -25.03
N LEU A 86 -6.49 7.79 -23.96
CA LEU A 86 -7.39 7.44 -22.84
C LEU A 86 -8.71 8.22 -22.86
N ARG A 87 -8.77 9.33 -23.60
CA ARG A 87 -9.99 10.13 -23.71
C ARG A 87 -10.90 9.54 -24.79
N PRO A 88 -12.18 9.23 -24.48
CA PRO A 88 -13.13 8.81 -25.49
C PRO A 88 -13.27 9.89 -26.58
N LYS A 89 -13.11 9.50 -27.84
CA LYS A 89 -13.41 10.39 -28.97
C LYS A 89 -14.92 10.34 -29.20
N ASP A 90 -15.58 11.48 -29.11
CA ASP A 90 -16.99 11.57 -29.44
C ASP A 90 -17.17 11.28 -30.94
N SER A 91 -17.90 10.22 -31.25
CA SER A 91 -18.23 9.85 -32.63
C SER A 91 -19.43 10.62 -33.18
N ASN A 92 -20.06 11.48 -32.39
CA ASN A 92 -21.25 12.23 -32.74
C ASN A 92 -20.92 13.65 -33.26
N ILE A 93 -19.81 13.81 -33.98
CA ILE A 93 -19.55 15.02 -34.75
C ILE A 93 -20.51 15.00 -35.93
N LYS A 94 -21.70 15.59 -35.75
CA LYS A 94 -22.46 16.09 -36.88
C LYS A 94 -21.53 17.06 -37.60
N GLY A 95 -21.17 16.73 -38.84
CA GLY A 95 -20.42 17.63 -39.69
C GLY A 95 -21.23 18.90 -39.88
N ASP A 96 -20.95 19.91 -39.06
CA ASP A 96 -21.42 21.26 -39.30
C ASP A 96 -20.58 21.81 -40.45
N GLY A 97 -21.31 22.24 -41.48
CA GLY A 97 -20.83 22.39 -42.84
C GLY A 97 -19.72 23.42 -43.03
N LEU A 98 -18.83 23.07 -43.95
CA LEU A 98 -18.34 24.00 -44.96
C LEU A 98 -19.35 24.06 -46.11
#